data_AF-A0A9P8G943-F1
#
_entry.id   AF-A0A9P8G943-F1
#
_cell.length_a   1.000
_cell.length_b   1.000
_cell.length_c   1.000
_cell.angle_alpha   90.00
_cell.angle_beta   90.00
_cell.angle_gamma   90.00
#
_symmetry.space_group_name_H-M   'P 1'
#
loop_
_entity.id
_entity.type
_entity.pdbx_description
1 polymer ?
#
loop_
_entity_poly.entity_id
_entity_poly.type
_entity_poly.pdbx_seq_one_letter_code
_entity_poly.pdbx_strand_id
1 'polypeptide(L)'
;MKFTIHILLIAFLMALAYAATESKQIIVSYPKDTPDSVIEQAMAVIKEAGGVITHEYKSLIKGFAATAPTKVVNSVKALGEKYQAIVEDDQVVSVAGSSS
;
A
#
# COMPACT_ATOMS: atom_id res chain seq x y z
N MET A 1 -13.51 -36.25 -20.65
CA MET A 1 -12.36 -36.45 -19.74
C MET A 1 -11.15 -35.60 -20.13
N LYS A 2 -10.71 -35.61 -21.41
CA LYS A 2 -9.55 -34.83 -21.88
C LYS A 2 -9.65 -33.32 -21.58
N PHE A 3 -10.76 -32.69 -21.98
CA PHE A 3 -10.99 -31.25 -21.77
C PHE A 3 -11.22 -30.86 -20.31
N THR A 4 -11.79 -31.76 -19.51
CA THR A 4 -12.05 -31.54 -18.07
C THR A 4 -10.74 -31.38 -17.29
N ILE A 5 -9.72 -32.16 -17.65
CA ILE A 5 -8.37 -32.06 -17.05
C ILE A 5 -7.72 -30.71 -17.37
N HIS A 6 -7.92 -30.19 -18.59
CA HIS A 6 -7.32 -28.91 -19.00
C HIS A 6 -8.00 -27.74 -18.28
N ILE A 7 -9.32 -27.80 -18.10
CA ILE A 7 -10.06 -26.80 -17.31
C ILE A 7 -9.62 -26.83 -15.84
N LEU A 8 -9.48 -28.02 -15.24
CA LEU A 8 -8.98 -28.16 -13.88
C LEU A 8 -7.54 -27.65 -13.73
N LEU A 9 -6.67 -27.90 -14.72
CA LEU A 9 -5.30 -27.41 -14.74
C LEU A 9 -5.26 -25.87 -14.82
N ILE A 10 -6.07 -25.27 -15.70
CA ILE A 10 -6.16 -23.80 -15.83
C ILE A 10 -6.70 -23.18 -14.53
N ALA A 11 -7.76 -23.75 -13.95
CA ALA A 11 -8.30 -23.28 -12.67
C ALA A 11 -7.27 -23.40 -11.53
N PHE A 12 -6.48 -24.48 -11.51
CA PHE A 12 -5.42 -24.69 -10.53
C PHE A 12 -4.26 -23.68 -10.69
N LEU A 13 -3.81 -23.42 -11.93
CA LEU A 13 -2.79 -22.41 -12.22
C LEU A 13 -3.27 -21.00 -11.88
N MET A 14 -4.54 -20.72 -12.13
CA MET A 14 -5.17 -19.44 -11.78
C MET A 14 -5.25 -19.27 -10.27
N ALA A 15 -5.63 -20.31 -9.52
CA ALA A 15 -5.61 -20.30 -8.05
C ALA A 15 -4.20 -20.10 -7.46
N LEU A 16 -3.16 -20.66 -8.08
CA LEU A 16 -1.76 -20.40 -7.69
C LEU A 16 -1.31 -18.97 -8.01
N ALA A 17 -1.85 -18.35 -9.06
CA ALA A 17 -1.57 -16.96 -9.41
C ALA A 17 -2.26 -15.96 -8.46
N TYR A 18 -3.42 -16.32 -7.90
CA TYR A 18 -4.07 -15.61 -6.79
C TYR A 18 -3.43 -15.96 -5.44
N ALA A 19 -2.10 -16.00 -5.36
CA ALA A 19 -1.46 -15.90 -4.06
C ALA A 19 -1.83 -14.53 -3.48
N ALA A 20 -2.65 -14.52 -2.43
CA ALA A 20 -3.13 -13.30 -1.79
C ALA A 20 -1.92 -12.39 -1.50
N THR A 21 -1.87 -11.23 -2.14
CA THR A 21 -0.85 -10.23 -1.84
C THR A 21 -1.17 -9.66 -0.48
N GLU A 22 -0.38 -10.03 0.53
CA GLU A 22 -0.45 -9.38 1.84
C GLU A 22 -0.38 -7.87 1.67
N SER A 23 -1.31 -7.18 2.33
CA SER A 23 -1.40 -5.73 2.32
C SER A 23 -1.29 -5.18 3.73
N LYS A 24 -0.82 -3.94 3.81
CA LYS A 24 -0.67 -3.17 5.05
C LYS A 24 -1.40 -1.85 4.91
N GLN A 25 -1.94 -1.36 6.02
CA GLN A 25 -2.35 0.03 6.14
C GLN A 25 -1.11 0.83 6.55
N ILE A 26 -0.80 1.88 5.81
CA ILE A 26 0.38 2.71 6.01
C ILE A 26 0.01 4.19 5.99
N ILE A 27 0.81 4.98 6.68
CA ILE A 27 0.84 6.43 6.57
C ILE A 27 2.20 6.82 5.99
N VAL A 28 2.19 7.64 4.95
CA VAL A 28 3.40 8.21 4.33
C VAL A 28 3.37 9.71 4.56
N SER A 29 4.38 10.24 5.23
CA SER A 29 4.53 11.66 5.51
C SER A 29 5.84 12.22 4.96
N TYR A 30 5.82 13.50 4.59
CA TYR A 30 6.91 14.21 3.94
C TYR A 30 7.16 15.57 4.62
N PRO A 31 8.39 16.11 4.53
CA PRO A 31 8.67 17.52 4.80
C PRO A 31 7.80 18.46 3.95
N LYS A 32 7.46 19.63 4.50
CA LYS A 32 6.53 20.59 3.89
C LYS A 32 6.95 21.09 2.51
N ASP A 33 8.25 21.18 2.28
CA ASP A 33 8.90 21.65 1.05
C ASP A 33 9.02 20.58 -0.04
N THR A 34 8.61 19.34 0.24
CA THR A 34 8.59 18.26 -0.76
C THR A 34 7.67 18.65 -1.92
N PRO A 35 8.10 18.56 -3.19
CA PRO A 35 7.24 18.86 -4.33
C PRO A 35 6.03 17.93 -4.42
N ASP A 36 4.88 18.45 -4.82
CA ASP A 36 3.63 17.68 -4.92
C ASP A 36 3.76 16.50 -5.89
N SER A 37 4.53 16.66 -6.97
CA SER A 37 4.79 15.62 -7.96
C SER A 37 5.43 14.36 -7.37
N VAL A 38 6.23 14.49 -6.31
CA VAL A 38 6.85 13.34 -5.62
C VAL A 38 5.80 12.52 -4.90
N ILE A 39 4.84 13.20 -4.27
CA ILE A 39 3.75 12.57 -3.51
C ILE A 39 2.76 11.94 -4.47
N GLU A 40 2.44 12.62 -5.56
CA GLU A 40 1.63 12.09 -6.66
C GLU A 40 2.26 10.83 -7.26
N GLN A 41 3.58 10.84 -7.48
CA GLN A 41 4.30 9.67 -7.97
C GLN A 41 4.25 8.50 -6.97
N ALA A 42 4.44 8.76 -5.68
CA ALA A 42 4.35 7.74 -4.65
C ALA A 42 2.93 7.13 -4.57
N MET A 43 1.88 7.96 -4.67
CA MET A 43 0.50 7.49 -4.72
C MET A 43 0.21 6.70 -6.01
N ALA A 44 0.79 7.08 -7.14
CA ALA A 44 0.65 6.36 -8.41
C ALA A 44 1.23 4.94 -8.32
N VAL A 45 2.44 4.80 -7.76
CA VAL A 45 3.08 3.49 -7.55
C VAL A 45 2.22 2.57 -6.67
N ILE A 46 1.56 3.12 -5.65
CA ILE A 46 0.64 2.36 -4.81
C ILE A 46 -0.58 1.89 -5.60
N LYS A 47 -1.19 2.77 -6.40
CA LYS A 47 -2.36 2.45 -7.23
C LYS A 47 -2.04 1.44 -8.32
N GLU A 48 -0.92 1.59 -9.02
CA GLU A 48 -0.45 0.68 -10.07
C GLU A 48 -0.24 -0.74 -9.55
N ALA A 49 0.16 -0.88 -8.30
CA ALA A 49 0.32 -2.18 -7.66
C ALA A 49 -0.99 -2.75 -7.05
N GLY A 50 -2.14 -2.10 -7.29
CA GLY A 50 -3.44 -2.53 -6.77
C GLY A 50 -3.74 -2.09 -5.34
N GLY A 51 -2.95 -1.17 -4.79
CA GLY A 51 -3.24 -0.51 -3.52
C GLY A 51 -4.28 0.62 -3.65
N VAL A 52 -4.77 1.09 -2.51
CA VAL A 52 -5.83 2.11 -2.41
C VAL A 52 -5.36 3.23 -1.50
N ILE A 53 -5.47 4.47 -1.97
CA ILE A 53 -5.26 5.65 -1.12
C ILE A 53 -6.52 5.85 -0.29
N THR A 54 -6.39 5.77 1.03
CA THR A 54 -7.51 5.89 1.97
C THR A 54 -7.74 7.33 2.40
N HIS A 55 -6.68 8.14 2.44
CA HIS A 55 -6.77 9.55 2.80
C HIS A 55 -5.59 10.35 2.25
N GLU A 56 -5.82 11.61 1.88
CA GLU A 56 -4.77 12.57 1.51
C GLU A 56 -4.70 13.69 2.56
N TYR A 57 -3.52 13.92 3.12
CA TYR A 57 -3.31 15.00 4.09
C TYR A 57 -2.77 16.25 3.39
N LYS A 58 -3.49 17.37 3.54
CA LYS A 58 -3.14 18.66 2.91
C LYS A 58 -2.85 19.79 3.91
N SER A 59 -3.37 19.70 5.13
CA SER A 59 -3.36 20.83 6.08
C SER A 59 -2.29 20.71 7.17
N LEU A 60 -2.26 19.60 7.91
CA LEU A 60 -1.40 19.44 9.09
C LEU A 60 -0.06 18.78 8.76
N ILE A 61 -0.11 17.73 7.94
CA ILE A 61 1.06 17.03 7.41
C ILE A 61 0.92 16.95 5.89
N LYS A 62 2.06 16.85 5.21
CA LYS A 62 2.12 16.62 3.78
C LYS A 62 2.31 15.13 3.57
N GLY A 63 1.32 14.44 2.99
CA GLY A 63 1.35 12.99 2.92
C GLY A 63 0.02 12.34 2.59
N PHE A 64 -0.06 11.03 2.73
CA PHE A 64 -1.27 10.24 2.49
C PHE A 64 -1.29 8.97 3.35
N ALA A 65 -2.48 8.42 3.56
CA ALA A 65 -2.69 7.07 4.09
C ALA A 65 -3.13 6.14 2.95
N ALA A 66 -2.73 4.87 3.03
CA ALA A 66 -3.06 3.89 2.01
C ALA A 66 -3.13 2.46 2.56
N THR A 67 -3.95 1.63 1.91
CA THR A 67 -3.83 0.17 1.96
C THR A 67 -2.97 -0.27 0.78
N ALA A 68 -1.80 -0.84 1.05
CA ALA A 68 -0.79 -1.12 0.04
C ALA A 68 -0.29 -2.57 0.13
N PRO A 69 -0.01 -3.25 -1.00
CA PRO A 69 0.69 -4.52 -0.96
C PRO A 69 2.06 -4.39 -0.28
N THR A 70 2.40 -5.30 0.63
CA THR A 70 3.66 -5.25 1.41
C THR A 70 4.89 -5.12 0.53
N LYS A 71 4.88 -5.75 -0.66
CA LYS A 71 5.97 -5.69 -1.64
C LYS A 71 6.25 -4.28 -2.17
N VAL A 72 5.26 -3.39 -2.16
CA VAL A 72 5.31 -2.04 -2.75
C VAL A 72 5.75 -1.00 -1.71
N VAL A 73 5.54 -1.28 -0.42
CA VAL A 73 5.92 -0.39 0.68
C VAL A 73 7.44 -0.08 0.63
N ASN A 74 8.27 -1.06 0.30
CA ASN A 74 9.71 -0.86 0.14
C ASN A 74 10.06 0.06 -1.04
N SER A 75 9.32 -0.03 -2.15
CA SER A 75 9.49 0.87 -3.29
C SER A 75 9.13 2.31 -2.94
N VAL A 76 8.05 2.51 -2.17
CA VAL A 76 7.67 3.85 -1.68
C VAL A 76 8.71 4.42 -0.73
N LYS A 77 9.27 3.60 0.18
CA LYS A 77 10.39 4.01 1.04
C LYS A 77 11.59 4.48 0.22
N ALA A 78 11.99 3.71 -0.79
CA ALA A 78 13.13 4.06 -1.65
C ALA A 78 12.88 5.35 -2.46
N LEU A 79 11.68 5.55 -3.01
CA LEU A 79 11.31 6.79 -3.71
C LEU A 79 11.33 8.00 -2.79
N GLY A 80 10.92 7.81 -1.54
CA GLY A 80 10.84 8.85 -0.53
C GLY A 80 12.16 9.17 0.18
N GLU A 81 13.20 8.34 0.06
CA GLU A 81 14.46 8.48 0.81
C GLU A 81 15.13 9.84 0.58
N LYS A 82 15.21 10.26 -0.69
CA LYS A 82 15.76 11.57 -1.08
C LYS A 82 14.98 12.75 -0.46
N TYR A 83 13.70 12.54 -0.18
CA TYR A 83 12.78 13.54 0.35
C TYR A 83 12.50 13.35 1.84
N GLN A 84 13.28 12.50 2.52
CA GLN A 84 13.13 12.21 3.95
C GLN A 84 11.69 11.78 4.30
N ALA A 85 11.06 11.00 3.41
CA ALA A 85 9.73 10.49 3.66
C ALA A 85 9.75 9.47 4.81
N ILE A 86 8.75 9.56 5.68
CA ILE A 86 8.54 8.62 6.77
C ILE A 86 7.36 7.73 6.38
N VAL A 87 7.58 6.41 6.39
CA VAL A 87 6.56 5.39 6.10
C VAL A 87 6.33 4.54 7.34
N GLU A 88 5.14 4.67 7.92
CA GLU A 88 4.72 4.02 9.16
C GLU A 88 3.55 3.08 8.91
N ASP A 89 3.45 2.01 9.70
CA ASP A 89 2.26 1.17 9.73
C ASP A 89 1.13 1.95 10.45
N ASP A 90 -0.07 1.97 9.87
CA ASP A 90 -1.24 2.61 10.48
C ASP A 90 -1.77 1.73 11.62
N GLN A 91 -1.90 2.31 12.81
CA GLN A 91 -2.19 1.58 14.05
C GLN A 91 -3.51 2.03 14.68
N VAL A 92 -4.23 1.06 15.24
CA VAL A 92 -5.43 1.34 16.03
C VAL A 92 -5.01 1.91 17.38
N VAL A 93 -5.56 3.08 17.71
CA VAL A 93 -5.46 3.68 19.05
C VAL A 93 -6.75 3.41 19.83
N SER A 94 -6.61 3.03 21.10
CA SER A 94 -7.74 2.75 22.00
C SER A 94 -7.76 3.72 23.19
N VAL A 95 -8.94 3.85 23.82
CA VAL A 95 -9.08 4.65 25.04
C VAL A 95 -8.39 3.94 26.19
N ALA A 96 -7.57 4.67 26.95
CA ALA A 96 -6.88 4.12 28.11
C ALA A 96 -7.89 3.60 29.14
N GLY A 97 -7.77 2.33 29.53
CA GLY A 97 -8.64 1.68 30.52
C GLY A 97 -9.83 0.90 29.93
N SER A 98 -10.11 1.01 28.63
CA SER A 98 -11.00 0.06 27.95
C SER A 98 -10.16 -1.08 27.38
N SER A 99 -9.95 -2.13 28.18
CA SER A 99 -9.53 -3.42 27.63
C SER A 99 -10.66 -3.99 26.79
N SER A 100 -10.36 -4.38 25.54
CA SER A 100 -11.23 -5.27 24.76
C SER A 100 -11.23 -6.67 25.35
#